data_AF-A0A0Q3F4L8-F1
#
_entry.id   AF-A0A0Q3F4L8-F1
#
_cell.length_a   1.000
_cell.length_b   1.000
_cell.length_c   1.000
_cell.angle_alpha   90.00
_cell.angle_beta   90.00
_cell.angle_gamma   90.00
#
_symmetry.space_group_name_H-M   'P 1'
#
loop_
_entity.id
_entity.type
_entity.pdbx_description
1 polymer ?
#
loop_
_entity_poly.entity_id
_entity_poly.type
_entity_poly.pdbx_seq_one_letter_code
_entity_poly.pdbx_strand_id
1 'polypeptide(L)'
;MRPSPAPAGARRVAAGIHTTQSATTSSLESSDPGPDDPATGGGGQAVEAFLRCYRALHPPPLVGVIGKYFIPAQPPHPSAAAARAFAGFDFSCSSFLPSTAGRRWSRLDFFEGRALLAGGPVKEGKSGIRIFAEHEGSDLQYSEFLVRDLAVCDPVHRRYVLLPAVPADLTALIHKPDFLDMKTFLAPGEDGGDPLSFRVMCMAQHRNKLVLLIFSSGGQWRALTFDRSNAQALASLLQCKPCLSDRQYVHGHFYWPLRFPNKLLALDVHVMEFSAIDLPPEEQNSRFVIVEAAEGMLGMLSICDRDDSEDDAYSLTYSVLRNNQWQSEKVIPLPIMRRYLMEEQLNIGYFSVDIKTLLVELFAGLSEAIFPGRLYAGFPPSLCAPTL
;
A
#
# COMPACT_ATOMS: atom_id res chain seq x y z
N MET A 1 19.87 -39.99 9.58
CA MET A 1 18.94 -38.83 9.57
C MET A 1 19.25 -37.98 8.35
N ARG A 2 18.25 -37.39 7.66
CA ARG A 2 18.48 -36.28 6.72
C ARG A 2 18.40 -34.96 7.50
N PRO A 3 19.16 -33.91 7.14
CA PRO A 3 18.97 -32.59 7.73
C PRO A 3 17.61 -32.01 7.32
N SER A 4 17.00 -31.23 8.22
CA SER A 4 15.74 -30.52 7.95
C SER A 4 15.99 -29.33 7.03
N PRO A 5 15.11 -29.03 6.05
CA PRO A 5 15.20 -27.79 5.28
C PRO A 5 14.95 -26.56 6.17
N ALA A 6 15.68 -25.48 5.93
CA ALA A 6 15.48 -24.20 6.61
C ALA A 6 14.23 -23.47 6.10
N PRO A 7 13.46 -22.77 6.96
CA PRO A 7 12.20 -22.14 6.56
C PRO A 7 12.38 -20.87 5.73
N ALA A 8 11.49 -20.72 4.74
CA ALA A 8 11.44 -19.70 3.71
C ALA A 8 11.43 -18.22 4.18
N GLY A 9 11.94 -17.34 3.30
CA GLY A 9 11.57 -15.92 3.14
C GLY A 9 11.59 -14.97 4.35
N ALA A 10 12.31 -13.85 4.26
CA ALA A 10 12.12 -12.71 5.16
C ALA A 10 11.21 -11.66 4.50
N ARG A 11 10.19 -11.17 5.23
CA ARG A 11 9.45 -9.96 4.83
C ARG A 11 10.22 -8.73 5.34
N ARG A 12 10.29 -7.69 4.51
CA ARG A 12 10.93 -6.40 4.81
C ARG A 12 9.93 -5.26 4.68
N VAL A 13 9.95 -4.33 5.63
CA VAL A 13 9.01 -3.20 5.72
C VAL A 13 9.81 -1.90 5.83
N ALA A 14 9.32 -0.80 5.25
CA ALA A 14 10.05 0.47 5.19
C ALA A 14 9.21 1.69 5.63
N ALA A 15 9.89 2.68 6.22
CA ALA A 15 9.32 3.92 6.77
C ALA A 15 10.26 5.14 6.52
N GLY A 16 9.81 6.37 6.81
CA GLY A 16 10.59 7.60 6.55
C GLY A 16 10.09 8.90 7.25
N ILE A 17 10.92 9.94 7.18
CA ILE A 17 10.87 11.23 7.91
C ILE A 17 11.19 12.40 6.94
N HIS A 18 10.67 13.62 7.13
CA HIS A 18 10.55 14.66 6.07
C HIS A 18 10.96 16.10 6.46
N THR A 19 11.77 16.77 5.63
CA THR A 19 11.96 18.24 5.52
C THR A 19 12.45 18.64 4.12
N THR A 20 12.31 19.92 3.70
CA THR A 20 12.13 20.32 2.27
C THR A 20 13.13 21.31 1.65
N GLN A 21 13.18 21.30 0.29
CA GLN A 21 13.79 22.24 -0.69
C GLN A 21 15.26 21.99 -1.09
N SER A 22 15.72 22.17 -2.35
CA SER A 22 15.09 22.09 -3.70
C SER A 22 16.13 22.30 -4.83
N ALA A 23 15.93 21.70 -6.02
CA ALA A 23 16.19 22.23 -7.40
C ALA A 23 17.01 21.35 -8.42
N THR A 24 16.48 21.25 -9.66
CA THR A 24 17.09 21.24 -11.04
C THR A 24 18.56 20.74 -11.27
N THR A 25 19.01 20.02 -12.33
CA THR A 25 18.54 19.57 -13.69
C THR A 25 19.68 18.70 -14.35
N SER A 26 19.65 18.00 -15.52
CA SER A 26 18.63 17.60 -16.55
C SER A 26 19.19 16.63 -17.65
N SER A 27 18.40 15.61 -18.04
CA SER A 27 18.14 15.14 -19.43
C SER A 27 19.13 14.31 -20.31
N LEU A 28 18.53 13.59 -21.29
CA LEU A 28 19.06 12.90 -22.51
C LEU A 28 19.75 11.52 -22.33
N GLU A 29 19.67 10.52 -23.23
CA GLU A 29 18.59 10.03 -24.14
C GLU A 29 19.01 8.68 -24.82
N SER A 30 18.06 7.92 -25.44
CA SER A 30 18.26 6.69 -26.29
C SER A 30 18.71 5.38 -25.59
N SER A 31 18.53 4.13 -26.09
CA SER A 31 17.69 3.55 -27.17
C SER A 31 17.59 1.98 -27.08
N ASP A 32 16.73 1.37 -27.91
CA ASP A 32 16.48 -0.09 -28.14
C ASP A 32 17.06 -0.58 -29.50
N PRO A 33 16.90 -1.85 -30.01
CA PRO A 33 16.18 -3.09 -29.56
C PRO A 33 17.13 -4.33 -29.44
N GLY A 34 16.79 -5.64 -29.43
CA GLY A 34 15.55 -6.44 -29.60
C GLY A 34 15.30 -6.96 -31.05
N PRO A 35 14.62 -8.11 -31.34
CA PRO A 35 14.08 -9.21 -30.49
C PRO A 35 14.42 -10.65 -31.00
N ASP A 36 13.82 -11.72 -30.45
CA ASP A 36 13.14 -12.85 -31.17
C ASP A 36 12.87 -14.08 -30.26
N ASP A 37 11.82 -14.87 -30.58
CA ASP A 37 11.23 -15.96 -29.76
C ASP A 37 10.67 -17.09 -30.67
N PRO A 38 10.57 -18.37 -30.23
CA PRO A 38 9.25 -19.03 -30.37
C PRO A 38 8.88 -20.13 -29.34
N ALA A 39 7.73 -19.94 -28.69
CA ALA A 39 6.61 -20.87 -28.49
C ALA A 39 6.81 -22.40 -28.32
N THR A 40 6.25 -22.96 -27.24
CA THR A 40 5.37 -24.16 -27.34
C THR A 40 4.45 -24.35 -26.12
N GLY A 41 3.16 -24.56 -26.36
CA GLY A 41 2.16 -24.79 -25.32
C GLY A 41 2.16 -26.22 -24.73
N GLY A 42 2.05 -26.33 -23.41
CA GLY A 42 1.91 -27.61 -22.69
C GLY A 42 2.41 -27.57 -21.25
N GLY A 43 3.48 -26.80 -20.98
CA GLY A 43 4.03 -26.64 -19.62
C GLY A 43 3.19 -25.78 -18.67
N GLY A 44 2.21 -25.03 -19.18
CA GLY A 44 1.51 -23.93 -18.48
C GLY A 44 1.10 -24.22 -17.04
N GLN A 45 0.19 -25.17 -16.81
CA GLN A 45 -0.32 -25.48 -15.47
C GLN A 45 0.77 -25.99 -14.50
N ALA A 46 1.75 -26.75 -14.99
CA ALA A 46 2.84 -27.25 -14.16
C ALA A 46 3.82 -26.12 -13.77
N VAL A 47 4.12 -25.23 -14.71
CA VAL A 47 4.92 -24.01 -14.48
C VAL A 47 4.17 -23.05 -13.55
N GLU A 48 2.86 -22.89 -13.69
CA GLU A 48 2.04 -22.02 -12.86
C GLU A 48 1.94 -22.53 -11.41
N ALA A 49 1.71 -23.83 -11.23
CA ALA A 49 1.77 -24.49 -9.91
C ALA A 49 3.16 -24.37 -9.28
N PHE A 50 4.23 -24.57 -10.06
CA PHE A 50 5.61 -24.38 -9.60
C PHE A 50 5.88 -22.93 -9.20
N LEU A 51 5.52 -21.94 -10.02
CA LEU A 51 5.69 -20.51 -9.75
C LEU A 51 4.88 -20.06 -8.53
N ARG A 52 3.70 -20.62 -8.30
CA ARG A 52 2.90 -20.38 -7.07
C ARG A 52 3.62 -20.89 -5.83
N CYS A 53 4.10 -22.14 -5.85
CA CYS A 53 4.88 -22.71 -4.74
C CYS A 53 6.22 -21.98 -4.54
N TYR A 54 6.90 -21.60 -5.63
CA TYR A 54 8.14 -20.83 -5.58
C TYR A 54 7.93 -19.45 -4.96
N ARG A 55 6.90 -18.69 -5.38
CA ARG A 55 6.55 -17.38 -4.79
C ARG A 55 6.14 -17.47 -3.32
N ALA A 56 5.52 -18.57 -2.89
CA ALA A 56 5.22 -18.82 -1.49
C ALA A 56 6.47 -19.08 -0.63
N LEU A 57 7.50 -19.72 -1.19
CA LEU A 57 8.79 -19.98 -0.53
C LEU A 57 9.81 -18.85 -0.69
N HIS A 58 9.65 -18.02 -1.72
CA HIS A 58 10.52 -16.91 -2.06
C HIS A 58 9.66 -15.67 -2.32
N PRO A 59 9.29 -14.93 -1.24
CA PRO A 59 8.57 -13.67 -1.36
C PRO A 59 9.30 -12.72 -2.33
N PRO A 60 8.57 -12.00 -3.19
CA PRO A 60 9.17 -11.07 -4.13
C PRO A 60 10.07 -10.04 -3.41
N PRO A 61 11.28 -9.72 -3.93
CA PRO A 61 12.16 -8.74 -3.31
C PRO A 61 11.51 -7.36 -3.29
N LEU A 62 11.76 -6.56 -2.24
CA LEU A 62 11.30 -5.17 -2.18
C LEU A 62 12.11 -4.31 -3.16
N VAL A 63 11.52 -3.99 -4.31
CA VAL A 63 12.19 -3.33 -5.45
C VAL A 63 12.26 -1.82 -5.25
N GLY A 64 11.22 -1.20 -4.71
CA GLY A 64 11.20 0.26 -4.51
C GLY A 64 9.96 0.79 -3.80
N VAL A 65 9.83 2.12 -3.77
CA VAL A 65 8.68 2.86 -3.24
C VAL A 65 8.07 3.73 -4.35
N ILE A 66 6.78 3.60 -4.59
CA ILE A 66 6.05 4.38 -5.61
C ILE A 66 5.32 5.54 -4.93
N GLY A 67 5.98 6.71 -4.89
CA GLY A 67 5.45 7.98 -4.39
C GLY A 67 4.92 8.86 -5.54
N LYS A 68 5.38 10.12 -5.59
CA LYS A 68 5.24 11.00 -6.78
C LYS A 68 6.06 10.49 -7.96
N TYR A 69 7.22 9.90 -7.65
CA TYR A 69 8.13 9.21 -8.56
C TYR A 69 8.41 7.81 -8.00
N PHE A 70 9.04 6.95 -8.80
CA PHE A 70 9.54 5.66 -8.33
C PHE A 70 10.93 5.82 -7.70
N ILE A 71 11.10 5.27 -6.49
CA ILE A 71 12.34 5.30 -5.72
C ILE A 71 12.85 3.86 -5.59
N PRO A 72 13.81 3.42 -6.44
CA PRO A 72 14.37 2.07 -6.37
C PRO A 72 15.23 1.87 -5.12
N ALA A 73 15.39 0.62 -4.68
CA ALA A 73 16.41 0.27 -3.70
C ALA A 73 17.82 0.57 -4.24
N GLN A 74 18.69 1.15 -3.42
CA GLN A 74 20.04 1.59 -3.79
C GLN A 74 21.12 0.72 -3.10
N PRO A 75 22.32 0.56 -3.70
CA PRO A 75 23.44 -0.08 -3.02
C PRO A 75 23.77 0.64 -1.69
N PRO A 76 24.13 -0.07 -0.61
CA PRO A 76 24.47 -1.49 -0.55
C PRO A 76 23.28 -2.46 -0.36
N HIS A 77 22.02 -1.99 -0.40
CA HIS A 77 20.85 -2.82 -0.10
C HIS A 77 20.76 -4.07 -1.02
N PRO A 78 20.49 -5.28 -0.50
CA PRO A 78 20.43 -6.51 -1.30
C PRO A 78 19.46 -6.47 -2.49
N SER A 79 18.35 -5.74 -2.37
CA SER A 79 17.38 -5.61 -3.46
C SER A 79 17.80 -4.64 -4.58
N ALA A 80 18.91 -3.90 -4.43
CA ALA A 80 19.41 -2.96 -5.45
C ALA A 80 19.84 -3.64 -6.77
N ALA A 81 20.03 -4.96 -6.78
CA ALA A 81 20.17 -5.74 -8.01
C ALA A 81 18.84 -5.85 -8.77
N ALA A 82 17.74 -6.21 -8.09
CA ALA A 82 16.41 -6.28 -8.68
C ALA A 82 15.85 -4.89 -9.02
N ALA A 83 16.12 -3.89 -8.19
CA ALA A 83 15.64 -2.52 -8.36
C ALA A 83 16.16 -1.83 -9.63
N ARG A 84 17.36 -2.19 -10.10
CA ARG A 84 17.93 -1.68 -11.36
C ARG A 84 17.10 -2.04 -12.60
N ALA A 85 16.34 -3.13 -12.58
CA ALA A 85 15.43 -3.48 -13.68
C ALA A 85 14.24 -2.50 -13.85
N PHE A 86 14.01 -1.63 -12.86
CA PHE A 86 12.96 -0.61 -12.86
C PHE A 86 13.52 0.82 -12.81
N ALA A 87 14.82 1.01 -13.11
CA ALA A 87 15.43 2.32 -13.20
C ALA A 87 14.78 3.15 -14.32
N GLY A 88 14.26 4.34 -13.99
CA GLY A 88 13.51 5.18 -14.95
C GLY A 88 12.12 4.67 -15.33
N PHE A 89 11.61 3.61 -14.71
CA PHE A 89 10.31 3.03 -15.06
C PHE A 89 9.13 3.92 -14.63
N ASP A 90 8.19 4.18 -15.55
CA ASP A 90 6.98 4.96 -15.26
C ASP A 90 5.80 4.08 -14.79
N PHE A 91 5.40 4.27 -13.53
CA PHE A 91 4.23 3.61 -12.93
C PHE A 91 2.92 4.39 -13.12
N SER A 92 2.88 5.49 -13.89
CA SER A 92 1.69 6.34 -14.08
C SER A 92 0.53 5.65 -14.78
N CYS A 93 0.79 4.61 -15.58
CA CYS A 93 -0.16 3.95 -16.49
C CYS A 93 -0.78 4.86 -17.57
N SER A 94 -0.40 6.14 -17.63
CA SER A 94 -1.09 7.17 -18.42
C SER A 94 -0.88 7.04 -19.94
N SER A 95 0.15 6.30 -20.37
CA SER A 95 0.51 6.10 -21.78
C SER A 95 -0.29 5.01 -22.50
N PHE A 96 -1.00 4.15 -21.76
CA PHE A 96 -1.80 3.04 -22.32
C PHE A 96 -3.26 3.01 -21.85
N LEU A 97 -3.62 3.80 -20.83
CA LEU A 97 -5.02 4.05 -20.48
C LEU A 97 -5.74 4.87 -21.56
N PRO A 98 -7.07 4.74 -21.72
CA PRO A 98 -7.80 5.45 -22.75
C PRO A 98 -7.75 6.97 -22.49
N SER A 99 -7.27 7.70 -23.51
CA SER A 99 -7.22 9.15 -23.51
C SER A 99 -8.58 9.72 -23.91
N THR A 100 -9.35 10.17 -22.91
CA THR A 100 -10.65 10.82 -23.11
C THR A 100 -10.48 12.33 -22.95
N ALA A 101 -10.91 13.11 -23.96
CA ALA A 101 -10.84 14.56 -23.92
C ALA A 101 -11.51 15.11 -22.65
N GLY A 102 -10.81 16.00 -21.93
CA GLY A 102 -11.30 16.56 -20.68
C GLY A 102 -11.29 15.61 -19.47
N ARG A 103 -10.68 14.42 -19.54
CA ARG A 103 -10.41 13.55 -18.37
C ARG A 103 -8.92 13.44 -18.05
N ARG A 104 -8.59 13.22 -16.78
CA ARG A 104 -7.24 12.89 -16.31
C ARG A 104 -7.30 11.68 -15.38
N TRP A 105 -6.47 10.69 -15.67
CA TRP A 105 -6.26 9.53 -14.80
C TRP A 105 -5.42 9.93 -13.57
N SER A 106 -5.79 9.40 -12.41
CA SER A 106 -5.14 9.67 -11.13
C SER A 106 -5.06 8.38 -10.31
N ARG A 107 -3.88 8.06 -9.76
CA ARG A 107 -3.69 6.86 -8.94
C ARG A 107 -4.36 7.04 -7.58
N LEU A 108 -5.31 6.17 -7.27
CA LEU A 108 -5.97 6.08 -5.97
C LEU A 108 -5.19 5.20 -5.00
N ASP A 109 -4.70 4.06 -5.48
CA ASP A 109 -4.02 3.06 -4.64
C ASP A 109 -3.04 2.21 -5.46
N PHE A 110 -2.20 1.44 -4.76
CA PHE A 110 -1.28 0.48 -5.36
C PHE A 110 -1.08 -0.70 -4.42
N PHE A 111 -1.23 -1.92 -4.95
CA PHE A 111 -1.27 -3.15 -4.15
C PHE A 111 -0.84 -4.36 -5.02
N GLU A 112 -0.03 -5.26 -4.46
CA GLU A 112 0.42 -6.51 -5.13
C GLU A 112 0.92 -6.30 -6.58
N GLY A 113 1.62 -5.19 -6.82
CA GLY A 113 2.16 -4.82 -8.13
C GLY A 113 1.17 -4.18 -9.12
N ARG A 114 -0.12 -4.14 -8.78
CA ARG A 114 -1.19 -3.51 -9.57
C ARG A 114 -1.48 -2.09 -9.09
N ALA A 115 -1.78 -1.18 -10.01
CA ALA A 115 -2.20 0.19 -9.73
C ALA A 115 -3.72 0.34 -9.93
N LEU A 116 -4.39 1.04 -9.01
CA LEU A 116 -5.80 1.43 -9.19
C LEU A 116 -5.86 2.92 -9.50
N LEU A 117 -6.45 3.26 -10.64
CA LEU A 117 -6.60 4.62 -11.12
C LEU A 117 -8.06 5.01 -11.29
N ALA A 118 -8.34 6.28 -11.08
CA ALA A 118 -9.61 6.91 -11.38
C ALA A 118 -9.47 7.97 -12.48
N GLY A 119 -10.31 7.87 -13.51
CA GLY A 119 -10.44 8.85 -14.57
C GLY A 119 -11.49 9.88 -14.18
N GLY A 120 -11.06 11.08 -13.80
CA GLY A 120 -11.94 12.18 -13.40
C GLY A 120 -11.90 13.35 -14.39
N PRO A 121 -12.91 14.24 -14.40
CA PRO A 121 -12.90 15.43 -15.24
C PRO A 121 -11.75 16.38 -14.90
N VAL A 122 -11.11 16.96 -15.92
CA VAL A 122 -10.08 17.99 -15.77
C VAL A 122 -10.75 19.27 -15.28
N LYS A 123 -10.53 19.62 -14.02
CA LYS A 123 -10.91 20.94 -13.48
C LYS A 123 -9.96 21.98 -14.06
N GLU A 124 -10.47 22.81 -14.97
CA GLU A 124 -9.79 24.03 -15.38
C GLU A 124 -9.64 24.98 -14.18
N GLY A 125 -8.56 25.76 -14.13
CA GLY A 125 -8.41 26.82 -13.12
C GLY A 125 -7.92 26.40 -11.72
N LYS A 126 -6.94 25.49 -11.62
CA LYS A 126 -5.89 25.50 -10.56
C LYS A 126 -4.77 24.49 -10.83
N SER A 127 -3.65 24.96 -11.40
CA SER A 127 -2.41 24.18 -11.48
C SER A 127 -1.63 24.20 -10.15
N GLY A 128 -2.28 23.74 -9.09
CA GLY A 128 -1.65 23.51 -7.79
C GLY A 128 -1.28 22.04 -7.62
N ILE A 129 -0.12 21.75 -7.01
CA ILE A 129 0.23 20.40 -6.61
C ILE A 129 -0.81 19.94 -5.57
N ARG A 130 -1.61 18.91 -5.88
CA ARG A 130 -2.43 18.20 -4.88
C ARG A 130 -1.51 17.37 -3.97
N ILE A 131 -0.79 18.07 -3.09
CA ILE A 131 -0.34 17.54 -1.81
C ILE A 131 -1.60 17.05 -1.09
N PHE A 132 -1.51 15.96 -0.31
CA PHE A 132 -2.64 15.39 0.42
C PHE A 132 -3.12 16.31 1.56
N ALA A 133 -3.84 17.37 1.21
CA ALA A 133 -4.55 18.21 2.15
C ALA A 133 -5.78 17.44 2.67
N GLU A 134 -5.78 17.09 3.96
CA GLU A 134 -6.81 16.23 4.60
C GLU A 134 -8.19 16.90 4.75
N HIS A 135 -8.46 17.99 4.02
CA HIS A 135 -9.63 18.86 4.15
C HIS A 135 -10.21 19.40 2.82
N GLU A 136 -10.24 18.60 1.74
CA GLU A 136 -11.27 18.79 0.70
C GLU A 136 -12.60 18.16 1.18
N GLY A 137 -13.69 18.94 1.18
CA GLY A 137 -14.96 18.56 1.81
C GLY A 137 -15.68 17.36 1.18
N SER A 138 -16.48 16.66 1.98
CA SER A 138 -17.16 15.40 1.61
C SER A 138 -18.06 15.50 0.37
N ASP A 139 -18.62 16.68 0.09
CA ASP A 139 -19.34 17.01 -1.15
C ASP A 139 -18.53 16.69 -2.42
N LEU A 140 -17.23 16.98 -2.42
CA LEU A 140 -16.35 16.76 -3.57
C LEU A 140 -16.00 15.27 -3.73
N GLN A 141 -15.77 14.55 -2.63
CA GLN A 141 -15.52 13.10 -2.71
C GLN A 141 -16.73 12.35 -3.29
N TYR A 142 -17.92 12.64 -2.78
CA TYR A 142 -19.16 11.97 -3.18
C TYR A 142 -19.49 12.25 -4.66
N SER A 143 -19.43 13.51 -5.07
CA SER A 143 -19.73 13.90 -6.47
C SER A 143 -18.66 13.44 -7.45
N GLU A 144 -17.37 13.42 -7.08
CA GLU A 144 -16.33 12.84 -7.94
C GLU A 144 -16.48 11.31 -8.09
N PHE A 145 -16.87 10.57 -7.05
CA PHE A 145 -16.98 9.11 -7.14
C PHE A 145 -17.98 8.63 -8.21
N LEU A 146 -19.18 9.20 -8.24
CA LEU A 146 -20.24 8.84 -9.18
C LEU A 146 -19.94 9.17 -10.65
N VAL A 147 -18.84 9.90 -10.91
CA VAL A 147 -18.42 10.36 -12.24
C VAL A 147 -17.07 9.76 -12.67
N ARG A 148 -16.38 9.04 -11.79
CA ARG A 148 -15.06 8.42 -12.07
C ARG A 148 -15.21 7.09 -12.80
N ASP A 149 -14.48 6.95 -13.90
CA ASP A 149 -14.13 5.61 -14.41
C ASP A 149 -13.07 5.01 -13.47
N LEU A 150 -13.15 3.71 -13.17
CA LEU A 150 -12.12 3.00 -12.41
C LEU A 150 -11.37 2.03 -13.32
N ALA A 151 -10.04 2.03 -13.23
CA ALA A 151 -9.17 1.13 -13.98
C ALA A 151 -8.16 0.45 -13.07
N VAL A 152 -8.09 -0.88 -13.11
CA VAL A 152 -7.01 -1.67 -12.50
C VAL A 152 -5.96 -1.94 -13.57
N CYS A 153 -4.73 -1.50 -13.32
CA CYS A 153 -3.64 -1.50 -14.28
C CYS A 153 -2.47 -2.34 -13.80
N ASP A 154 -1.86 -3.04 -14.74
CA ASP A 154 -0.53 -3.63 -14.62
C ASP A 154 0.45 -2.68 -15.32
N PRO A 155 1.23 -1.89 -14.56
CA PRO A 155 2.16 -0.92 -15.14
C PRO A 155 3.29 -1.62 -15.91
N VAL A 156 3.70 -2.82 -15.47
CA VAL A 156 4.84 -3.57 -16.02
C VAL A 156 4.50 -4.12 -17.40
N HIS A 157 3.36 -4.81 -17.51
CA HIS A 157 2.90 -5.43 -18.76
C HIS A 157 2.03 -4.51 -19.62
N ARG A 158 1.86 -3.25 -19.22
CA ARG A 158 1.02 -2.22 -19.89
C ARG A 158 -0.41 -2.69 -20.18
N ARG A 159 -1.00 -3.45 -19.26
CA ARG A 159 -2.38 -3.95 -19.35
C ARG A 159 -3.29 -3.15 -18.41
N TYR A 160 -4.57 -3.05 -18.75
CA TYR A 160 -5.60 -2.51 -17.85
C TYR A 160 -6.92 -3.25 -18.00
N VAL A 161 -7.72 -3.21 -16.94
CA VAL A 161 -9.12 -3.61 -16.90
C VAL A 161 -9.92 -2.38 -16.46
N LEU A 162 -10.79 -1.88 -17.34
CA LEU A 162 -11.83 -0.92 -16.94
C LEU A 162 -12.91 -1.66 -16.17
N LEU A 163 -13.31 -1.11 -15.03
CA LEU A 163 -14.43 -1.62 -14.26
C LEU A 163 -15.75 -1.06 -14.83
N PRO A 164 -16.85 -1.82 -14.78
CA PRO A 164 -18.17 -1.28 -15.04
C PRO A 164 -18.50 -0.20 -14.00
N ALA A 165 -19.35 0.76 -14.37
CA ALA A 165 -19.89 1.73 -13.42
C ALA A 165 -20.60 1.03 -12.26
N VAL A 166 -20.57 1.63 -11.07
CA VAL A 166 -21.31 1.13 -9.90
C VAL A 166 -22.82 1.19 -10.20
N PRO A 167 -23.58 0.08 -10.05
CA PRO A 167 -25.02 0.07 -10.25
C PRO A 167 -25.77 1.11 -9.39
N ALA A 168 -26.80 1.72 -9.95
CA ALA A 168 -27.49 2.86 -9.34
C ALA A 168 -28.11 2.53 -7.97
N ASP A 169 -28.65 1.32 -7.81
CA ASP A 169 -29.15 0.75 -6.56
C ASP A 169 -28.05 0.65 -5.48
N LEU A 170 -26.84 0.24 -5.84
CA LEU A 170 -25.70 0.21 -4.92
C LEU A 170 -25.19 1.62 -4.58
N THR A 171 -25.24 2.57 -5.53
CA THR A 171 -24.92 3.98 -5.23
C THR A 171 -25.94 4.61 -4.27
N ALA A 172 -27.22 4.23 -4.36
CA ALA A 172 -28.28 4.73 -3.49
C ALA A 172 -28.10 4.32 -2.01
N LEU A 173 -27.32 3.27 -1.72
CA LEU A 173 -26.92 2.91 -0.36
C LEU A 173 -26.04 4.00 0.29
N ILE A 174 -25.29 4.76 -0.51
CA ILE A 174 -24.40 5.83 -0.06
C ILE A 174 -25.20 7.14 0.10
N HIS A 175 -26.13 7.17 1.06
CA HIS A 175 -27.01 8.32 1.26
C HIS A 175 -26.25 9.58 1.73
N LYS A 176 -26.23 10.61 0.87
CA LYS A 176 -25.40 11.83 1.02
C LYS A 176 -25.52 12.57 2.38
N PRO A 177 -26.71 12.81 2.97
CA PRO A 177 -26.83 13.58 4.21
C PRO A 177 -26.04 13.05 5.42
N ASP A 178 -25.73 11.75 5.45
CA ASP A 178 -24.96 11.07 6.50
C ASP A 178 -23.54 10.67 6.08
N PHE A 179 -23.14 10.96 4.83
CA PHE A 179 -21.84 10.57 4.27
C PHE A 179 -20.69 11.40 4.85
N LEU A 180 -19.57 10.74 5.20
CA LEU A 180 -18.43 11.33 5.91
C LEU A 180 -17.11 11.32 5.12
N ASP A 181 -16.64 10.14 4.70
CA ASP A 181 -15.39 9.93 3.92
C ASP A 181 -15.52 8.60 3.15
N MET A 182 -14.76 8.45 2.07
CA MET A 182 -14.72 7.22 1.31
C MET A 182 -13.35 6.96 0.70
N LYS A 183 -12.90 5.70 0.77
CA LYS A 183 -11.68 5.25 0.08
C LYS A 183 -12.00 4.11 -0.88
N THR A 184 -11.39 4.19 -2.06
CA THR A 184 -11.47 3.17 -3.12
C THR A 184 -10.07 2.60 -3.31
N PHE A 185 -9.93 1.28 -3.15
CA PHE A 185 -8.64 0.60 -2.99
C PHE A 185 -8.62 -0.82 -3.55
N LEU A 186 -7.41 -1.37 -3.69
CA LEU A 186 -7.19 -2.75 -4.14
C LEU A 186 -7.15 -3.73 -2.97
N ALA A 187 -7.62 -4.94 -3.26
CA ALA A 187 -7.65 -6.10 -2.37
C ALA A 187 -7.26 -7.37 -3.14
N PRO A 188 -6.73 -8.40 -2.45
CA PRO A 188 -6.39 -9.68 -3.07
C PRO A 188 -7.64 -10.34 -3.67
N GLY A 189 -7.43 -11.25 -4.61
CA GLY A 189 -8.50 -12.04 -5.23
C GLY A 189 -9.35 -12.86 -4.25
N GLU A 190 -10.42 -13.48 -4.75
CA GLU A 190 -11.19 -14.49 -4.01
C GLU A 190 -10.58 -15.88 -4.18
N ASP A 191 -10.03 -16.17 -5.37
CA ASP A 191 -9.17 -17.34 -5.58
C ASP A 191 -7.69 -16.93 -5.37
N GLY A 192 -7.10 -17.35 -4.25
CA GLY A 192 -5.67 -17.15 -3.95
C GLY A 192 -4.72 -18.00 -4.81
N GLY A 193 -5.26 -18.87 -5.67
CA GLY A 193 -4.53 -19.62 -6.68
C GLY A 193 -4.42 -18.90 -8.02
N ASP A 194 -5.35 -18.00 -8.36
CA ASP A 194 -5.39 -17.28 -9.63
C ASP A 194 -4.55 -15.98 -9.58
N PRO A 195 -3.44 -15.88 -10.34
CA PRO A 195 -2.62 -14.67 -10.39
C PRO A 195 -3.34 -13.46 -11.01
N LEU A 196 -4.40 -13.68 -11.79
CA LEU A 196 -5.19 -12.62 -12.43
C LEU A 196 -6.24 -12.04 -11.46
N SER A 197 -6.58 -12.77 -10.40
CA SER A 197 -7.65 -12.40 -9.49
C SER A 197 -7.32 -11.13 -8.70
N PHE A 198 -8.29 -10.22 -8.65
CA PHE A 198 -8.21 -9.01 -7.85
C PHE A 198 -9.61 -8.60 -7.35
N ARG A 199 -9.64 -7.84 -6.26
CA ARG A 199 -10.83 -7.12 -5.83
C ARG A 199 -10.57 -5.61 -5.79
N VAL A 200 -11.57 -4.83 -6.18
CA VAL A 200 -11.62 -3.39 -5.90
C VAL A 200 -12.70 -3.16 -4.85
N MET A 201 -12.33 -2.47 -3.77
CA MET A 201 -13.19 -2.17 -2.64
C MET A 201 -13.41 -0.65 -2.55
N CYS A 202 -14.66 -0.22 -2.43
CA CYS A 202 -15.01 1.18 -2.13
C CYS A 202 -15.72 1.20 -0.77
N MET A 203 -15.01 1.67 0.25
CA MET A 203 -15.51 1.75 1.62
C MET A 203 -15.97 3.17 1.90
N ALA A 204 -17.27 3.37 2.11
CA ALA A 204 -17.92 4.65 2.41
C ALA A 204 -18.40 4.68 3.87
N GLN A 205 -17.83 5.60 4.65
CA GLN A 205 -18.22 5.84 6.04
C GLN A 205 -19.42 6.80 6.09
N HIS A 206 -20.45 6.42 6.83
CA HIS A 206 -21.55 7.30 7.24
C HIS A 206 -21.55 7.47 8.76
N ARG A 207 -22.40 8.38 9.29
CA ARG A 207 -22.56 8.59 10.74
C ARG A 207 -22.84 7.31 11.54
N ASN A 208 -23.75 6.48 11.04
CA ASN A 208 -24.29 5.32 11.77
C ASN A 208 -24.01 3.97 11.11
N LYS A 209 -23.39 3.94 9.93
CA LYS A 209 -23.12 2.73 9.14
C LYS A 209 -21.85 2.86 8.29
N LEU A 210 -21.33 1.73 7.84
CA LEU A 210 -20.27 1.60 6.85
C LEU A 210 -20.83 0.82 5.65
N VAL A 211 -20.62 1.32 4.44
CA VAL A 211 -21.00 0.62 3.20
C VAL A 211 -19.72 0.21 2.48
N LEU A 212 -19.55 -1.08 2.21
CA LEU A 212 -18.42 -1.63 1.47
C LEU A 212 -18.91 -2.18 0.13
N LEU A 213 -18.66 -1.45 -0.94
CA LEU A 213 -18.85 -1.95 -2.30
C LEU A 213 -17.64 -2.79 -2.71
N ILE A 214 -17.87 -3.94 -3.32
CA ILE A 214 -16.84 -4.88 -3.74
C ILE A 214 -17.08 -5.26 -5.20
N PHE A 215 -16.05 -5.13 -6.04
CA PHE A 215 -15.97 -5.70 -7.38
C PHE A 215 -14.88 -6.77 -7.39
N SER A 216 -15.23 -8.01 -7.75
CA SER A 216 -14.26 -9.08 -8.02
C SER A 216 -13.97 -9.15 -9.52
N SER A 217 -12.73 -9.45 -9.91
CA SER A 217 -12.31 -9.66 -11.30
C SER A 217 -13.22 -10.63 -12.04
N GLY A 218 -13.87 -10.17 -13.12
CA GLY A 218 -14.83 -10.96 -13.92
C GLY A 218 -16.26 -11.04 -13.35
N GLY A 219 -16.51 -10.49 -12.16
CA GLY A 219 -17.82 -10.46 -11.51
C GLY A 219 -18.61 -9.17 -11.74
N GLN A 220 -19.67 -9.00 -10.94
CA GLN A 220 -20.42 -7.75 -10.81
C GLN A 220 -20.08 -7.05 -9.48
N TRP A 221 -20.45 -5.78 -9.36
CA TRP A 221 -20.44 -5.09 -8.07
C TRP A 221 -21.43 -5.72 -7.09
N ARG A 222 -21.02 -5.90 -5.84
CA ARG A 222 -21.89 -6.22 -4.70
C ARG A 222 -21.67 -5.21 -3.57
N ALA A 223 -22.62 -5.10 -2.64
CA ALA A 223 -22.50 -4.24 -1.46
C ALA A 223 -22.69 -5.03 -0.17
N LEU A 224 -21.89 -4.72 0.84
CA LEU A 224 -22.09 -5.10 2.23
C LEU A 224 -22.38 -3.83 3.04
N THR A 225 -23.31 -3.90 3.99
CA THR A 225 -23.63 -2.78 4.90
C THR A 225 -23.47 -3.25 6.33
N PHE A 226 -22.68 -2.49 7.09
CA PHE A 226 -22.36 -2.78 8.48
C PHE A 226 -22.77 -1.62 9.38
N ASP A 227 -23.27 -1.91 10.57
CA ASP A 227 -23.66 -0.93 11.58
C ASP A 227 -23.39 -1.47 13.00
N ARG A 228 -23.87 -0.75 14.03
CA ARG A 228 -23.65 -1.13 15.42
C ARG A 228 -24.40 -2.40 15.86
N SER A 229 -25.37 -2.89 15.08
CA SER A 229 -26.13 -4.12 15.38
C SER A 229 -25.46 -5.38 14.85
N ASN A 230 -24.74 -5.29 13.72
CA ASN A 230 -24.06 -6.44 13.08
C ASN A 230 -22.53 -6.41 13.18
N ALA A 231 -21.90 -5.28 13.51
CA ALA A 231 -20.45 -5.16 13.62
C ALA A 231 -20.03 -4.27 14.81
N GLN A 232 -19.99 -4.84 16.02
CA GLN A 232 -19.65 -4.12 17.26
C GLN A 232 -18.28 -3.41 17.20
N ALA A 233 -17.31 -3.94 16.44
CA ALA A 233 -16.02 -3.28 16.18
C ALA A 233 -16.17 -1.88 15.56
N LEU A 234 -17.14 -1.71 14.65
CA LEU A 234 -17.42 -0.44 14.00
C LEU A 234 -18.06 0.60 14.92
N ALA A 235 -18.54 0.23 16.11
CA ALA A 235 -18.93 1.21 17.11
C ALA A 235 -17.78 2.19 17.41
N SER A 236 -16.52 1.76 17.28
CA SER A 236 -15.35 2.63 17.41
C SER A 236 -15.18 3.55 16.18
N LEU A 237 -15.20 2.99 14.95
CA LEU A 237 -15.07 3.76 13.71
C LEU A 237 -16.17 4.83 13.58
N LEU A 238 -17.41 4.48 13.93
CA LEU A 238 -18.58 5.35 13.89
C LEU A 238 -18.63 6.38 15.04
N GLN A 239 -17.57 6.47 15.85
CA GLN A 239 -17.32 7.55 16.82
C GLN A 239 -16.07 8.37 16.47
N CYS A 240 -15.30 7.94 15.47
CA CYS A 240 -14.13 8.67 14.99
C CYS A 240 -14.54 9.91 14.17
N LYS A 241 -13.61 10.87 14.03
CA LYS A 241 -13.60 11.74 12.84
C LYS A 241 -13.38 10.88 11.58
N PRO A 242 -13.72 11.35 10.37
CA PRO A 242 -13.54 10.54 9.16
C PRO A 242 -12.04 10.30 8.93
N CYS A 243 -11.59 9.04 8.96
CA CYS A 243 -10.17 8.70 9.08
C CYS A 243 -9.76 7.38 8.40
N LEU A 244 -10.29 7.09 7.21
CA LEU A 244 -10.00 5.84 6.48
C LEU A 244 -8.59 5.82 5.82
N SER A 245 -7.68 6.69 6.25
CA SER A 245 -6.30 6.82 5.77
C SER A 245 -5.37 5.72 6.32
N ASP A 246 -4.09 5.76 5.94
CA ASP A 246 -3.00 4.94 6.51
C ASP A 246 -3.21 3.41 6.49
N ARG A 247 -4.12 2.91 5.62
CA ARG A 247 -4.45 1.49 5.47
C ARG A 247 -3.21 0.63 5.20
N GLN A 248 -3.07 -0.42 6.02
CA GLN A 248 -2.01 -1.42 5.98
C GLN A 248 -2.62 -2.81 5.68
N TYR A 249 -1.82 -3.78 5.22
CA TYR A 249 -2.29 -5.14 4.90
C TYR A 249 -1.28 -6.19 5.37
N VAL A 250 -1.74 -7.13 6.20
CA VAL A 250 -0.94 -8.21 6.80
C VAL A 250 -1.87 -9.43 6.98
N HIS A 251 -1.40 -10.66 6.74
CA HIS A 251 -2.14 -11.92 7.00
C HIS A 251 -3.64 -11.93 6.58
N GLY A 252 -3.96 -11.53 5.33
CA GLY A 252 -5.34 -11.55 4.86
C GLY A 252 -6.26 -10.51 5.53
N HIS A 253 -5.69 -9.56 6.28
CA HIS A 253 -6.42 -8.51 6.97
C HIS A 253 -5.97 -7.12 6.51
N PHE A 254 -6.93 -6.22 6.28
CA PHE A 254 -6.66 -4.79 6.21
C PHE A 254 -6.76 -4.15 7.59
N TYR A 255 -5.81 -3.29 7.93
CA TYR A 255 -5.77 -2.58 9.21
C TYR A 255 -5.81 -1.06 9.00
N TRP A 256 -6.57 -0.35 9.84
CA TRP A 256 -6.66 1.11 9.89
C TRP A 256 -6.39 1.64 11.32
N PRO A 257 -5.45 2.58 11.51
CA PRO A 257 -5.15 3.17 12.82
C PRO A 257 -6.15 4.27 13.20
N LEU A 258 -7.06 3.97 14.13
CA LEU A 258 -8.05 4.92 14.66
C LEU A 258 -7.49 5.69 15.86
N ARG A 259 -6.72 6.77 15.61
CA ARG A 259 -6.03 7.60 16.63
C ARG A 259 -6.93 8.01 17.83
N PHE A 260 -8.22 8.24 17.55
CA PHE A 260 -9.27 8.38 18.58
C PHE A 260 -10.41 7.45 18.16
N PRO A 261 -10.68 6.31 18.84
CA PRO A 261 -10.40 6.04 20.27
C PRO A 261 -9.14 5.18 20.56
N ASN A 262 -8.03 5.39 19.85
CA ASN A 262 -6.78 4.63 19.95
C ASN A 262 -6.96 3.11 19.78
N LYS A 263 -7.54 2.71 18.64
CA LYS A 263 -7.75 1.31 18.26
C LYS A 263 -7.26 1.04 16.85
N LEU A 264 -6.87 -0.20 16.59
CA LEU A 264 -6.62 -0.72 15.25
C LEU A 264 -7.88 -1.45 14.77
N LEU A 265 -8.56 -0.88 13.77
CA LEU A 265 -9.67 -1.57 13.10
C LEU A 265 -9.12 -2.55 12.09
N ALA A 266 -9.60 -3.80 12.11
CA ALA A 266 -9.21 -4.85 11.18
C ALA A 266 -10.42 -5.32 10.35
N LEU A 267 -10.20 -5.63 9.07
CA LEU A 267 -11.14 -6.29 8.18
C LEU A 267 -10.50 -7.55 7.62
N ASP A 268 -11.07 -8.72 7.90
CA ASP A 268 -10.68 -9.98 7.25
C ASP A 268 -11.19 -9.99 5.80
N VAL A 269 -10.30 -10.23 4.82
CA VAL A 269 -10.64 -10.17 3.38
C VAL A 269 -11.19 -11.49 2.81
N HIS A 270 -11.32 -12.52 3.63
CA HIS A 270 -11.87 -13.82 3.30
C HIS A 270 -13.33 -13.93 3.76
N VAL A 271 -13.64 -13.55 5.02
CA VAL A 271 -15.01 -13.54 5.56
C VAL A 271 -15.72 -12.18 5.49
N MET A 272 -15.01 -11.08 5.23
CA MET A 272 -15.53 -9.70 5.21
C MET A 272 -16.07 -9.20 6.56
N GLU A 273 -15.51 -9.67 7.67
CA GLU A 273 -15.90 -9.26 9.01
C GLU A 273 -14.93 -8.24 9.63
N PHE A 274 -15.47 -7.33 10.43
CA PHE A 274 -14.69 -6.30 11.13
C PHE A 274 -14.43 -6.68 12.60
N SER A 275 -13.17 -6.63 13.00
CA SER A 275 -12.73 -6.71 14.40
C SER A 275 -11.98 -5.44 14.81
N ALA A 276 -11.77 -5.22 16.10
CA ALA A 276 -11.04 -4.07 16.62
C ALA A 276 -10.10 -4.50 17.75
N ILE A 277 -8.85 -4.06 17.66
CA ILE A 277 -7.78 -4.35 18.62
C ILE A 277 -7.42 -3.02 19.32
N ASP A 278 -7.20 -3.06 20.63
CA ASP A 278 -6.72 -1.88 21.37
C ASP A 278 -5.24 -1.61 21.09
N LEU A 279 -4.87 -0.33 20.91
CA LEU A 279 -3.48 0.09 20.75
C LEU A 279 -2.90 0.51 22.11
N PRO A 280 -1.56 0.43 22.31
CA PRO A 280 -0.91 0.99 23.48
C PRO A 280 -1.22 2.49 23.61
N PRO A 281 -1.31 3.05 24.84
CA PRO A 281 -1.51 4.50 25.03
C PRO A 281 -0.41 5.34 24.34
N GLU A 282 0.81 4.82 24.28
CA GLU A 282 2.00 5.38 23.64
C GLU A 282 1.86 5.55 22.11
N GLU A 283 0.92 4.86 21.46
CA GLU A 283 0.73 4.93 20.01
C GLU A 283 -0.25 6.03 19.55
N GLN A 284 -0.90 6.75 20.48
CA GLN A 284 -2.00 7.67 20.14
C GLN A 284 -1.61 8.77 19.13
N ASN A 285 -0.34 9.21 19.15
CA ASN A 285 0.21 10.18 18.20
C ASN A 285 1.40 9.65 17.38
N SER A 286 1.82 8.41 17.62
CA SER A 286 3.06 7.83 17.07
C SER A 286 2.83 7.24 15.68
N ARG A 287 3.91 7.04 14.91
CA ARG A 287 3.84 6.38 13.60
C ARG A 287 4.30 4.94 13.73
N PHE A 288 3.38 4.00 13.52
CA PHE A 288 3.67 2.58 13.55
C PHE A 288 3.27 1.86 12.26
N VAL A 289 3.94 0.74 12.00
CA VAL A 289 3.58 -0.22 10.95
C VAL A 289 3.33 -1.60 11.57
N ILE A 290 2.25 -2.23 11.15
CA ILE A 290 1.84 -3.57 11.55
C ILE A 290 2.58 -4.58 10.67
N VAL A 291 3.06 -5.68 11.27
CA VAL A 291 3.92 -6.68 10.63
C VAL A 291 3.50 -8.10 10.99
N GLU A 292 3.95 -9.07 10.20
CA GLU A 292 3.93 -10.49 10.55
C GLU A 292 5.03 -10.76 11.59
N ALA A 293 4.64 -11.13 12.81
CA ALA A 293 5.55 -11.59 13.85
C ALA A 293 5.77 -13.12 13.74
N ALA A 294 6.52 -13.69 14.68
CA ALA A 294 6.69 -15.14 14.78
C ALA A 294 5.33 -15.85 14.91
N GLU A 295 5.26 -17.08 14.37
CA GLU A 295 4.11 -17.99 14.51
C GLU A 295 2.77 -17.44 13.95
N GLY A 296 2.81 -16.38 13.13
CA GLY A 296 1.62 -15.72 12.58
C GLY A 296 0.94 -14.74 13.54
N MET A 297 1.59 -14.39 14.65
CA MET A 297 1.13 -13.33 15.55
C MET A 297 1.20 -11.96 14.87
N LEU A 298 0.42 -11.00 15.39
CA LEU A 298 0.47 -9.62 14.93
C LEU A 298 1.63 -8.88 15.61
N GLY A 299 2.57 -8.38 14.82
CA GLY A 299 3.66 -7.52 15.28
C GLY A 299 3.39 -6.06 14.95
N MET A 300 4.14 -5.17 15.59
CA MET A 300 4.13 -3.73 15.36
C MET A 300 5.55 -3.17 15.48
N LEU A 301 5.92 -2.27 14.57
CA LEU A 301 7.14 -1.46 14.62
C LEU A 301 6.75 0.02 14.72
N SER A 302 7.06 0.64 15.84
CA SER A 302 6.68 2.02 16.16
C SER A 302 7.90 2.93 16.20
N ILE A 303 7.82 4.10 15.57
CA ILE A 303 8.87 5.13 15.66
C ILE A 303 8.67 5.90 16.96
N CYS A 304 9.63 5.76 17.88
CA CYS A 304 9.73 6.58 19.08
C CYS A 304 10.73 7.71 18.83
N ASP A 305 10.27 8.96 18.95
CA ASP A 305 11.14 10.11 19.13
C ASP A 305 11.58 10.18 20.62
N ARG A 306 12.74 10.76 20.92
CA ARG A 306 13.25 10.89 22.30
C ARG A 306 13.63 12.34 22.60
N ASP A 307 12.62 13.15 22.89
CA ASP A 307 12.71 14.60 23.17
C ASP A 307 13.71 14.99 24.29
N ASP A 308 14.12 14.05 25.16
CA ASP A 308 14.91 14.31 26.38
C ASP A 308 16.41 13.93 26.30
N SER A 309 17.01 13.81 25.11
CA SER A 309 18.45 13.48 24.97
C SER A 309 19.18 14.25 23.87
N GLU A 310 20.35 14.82 24.19
CA GLU A 310 21.22 15.63 23.30
C GLU A 310 21.73 14.91 22.03
N ASP A 311 21.43 13.62 21.86
CA ASP A 311 21.85 12.78 20.72
C ASP A 311 20.84 12.75 19.54
N ASP A 312 19.63 13.33 19.66
CA ASP A 312 18.58 13.38 18.62
C ASP A 312 18.26 11.99 17.96
N ALA A 313 18.41 10.91 18.74
CA ALA A 313 18.49 9.54 18.23
C ALA A 313 17.13 8.82 18.17
N TYR A 314 16.55 8.76 16.96
CA TYR A 314 15.36 7.97 16.65
C TYR A 314 15.52 6.47 16.95
N SER A 315 14.46 5.82 17.42
CA SER A 315 14.42 4.38 17.64
C SER A 315 13.12 3.73 17.15
N LEU A 316 13.21 2.45 16.79
CA LEU A 316 12.05 1.61 16.50
C LEU A 316 11.79 0.66 17.66
N THR A 317 10.59 0.71 18.23
CA THR A 317 10.13 -0.27 19.21
C THR A 317 9.39 -1.39 18.48
N TYR A 318 9.84 -2.63 18.64
CA TYR A 318 9.20 -3.83 18.14
C TYR A 318 8.35 -4.47 19.24
N SER A 319 7.04 -4.56 19.00
CA SER A 319 6.05 -5.10 19.91
C SER A 319 5.25 -6.23 19.26
N VAL A 320 4.82 -7.23 20.04
CA VAL A 320 3.99 -8.35 19.57
C VAL A 320 2.69 -8.42 20.38
N LEU A 321 1.57 -8.65 19.70
CA LEU A 321 0.26 -8.84 20.31
C LEU A 321 0.15 -10.26 20.88
N ARG A 322 0.18 -10.38 22.22
CA ARG A 322 0.07 -11.64 22.96
C ARG A 322 -1.09 -11.53 23.96
N ASN A 323 -2.03 -12.47 23.95
CA ASN A 323 -3.21 -12.48 24.84
C ASN A 323 -4.03 -11.16 24.81
N ASN A 324 -4.24 -10.60 23.61
CA ASN A 324 -4.89 -9.29 23.38
C ASN A 324 -4.18 -8.09 24.04
N GLN A 325 -2.91 -8.21 24.40
CA GLN A 325 -2.07 -7.12 24.92
C GLN A 325 -0.79 -7.01 24.11
N TRP A 326 -0.37 -5.78 23.81
CA TRP A 326 0.91 -5.53 23.15
C TRP A 326 2.05 -5.66 24.15
N GLN A 327 3.09 -6.41 23.80
CA GLN A 327 4.28 -6.60 24.61
C GLN A 327 5.50 -6.17 23.79
N SER A 328 6.24 -5.17 24.28
CA SER A 328 7.50 -4.73 23.67
C SER A 328 8.58 -5.80 23.86
N GLU A 329 9.16 -6.28 22.76
CA GLU A 329 10.18 -7.33 22.77
C GLU A 329 11.60 -6.78 22.52
N LYS A 330 11.73 -5.67 21.75
CA LYS A 330 13.04 -5.09 21.42
C LYS A 330 12.93 -3.62 21.04
N VAL A 331 13.85 -2.79 21.54
CA VAL A 331 14.11 -1.45 20.99
C VAL A 331 15.32 -1.54 20.04
N ILE A 332 15.19 -0.92 18.87
CA ILE A 332 16.17 -0.97 17.77
C ILE A 332 16.61 0.48 17.49
N PRO A 333 17.86 0.88 17.74
CA PRO A 333 18.33 2.22 17.39
C PRO A 333 18.38 2.37 15.87
N LEU A 334 17.89 3.50 15.34
CA LEU A 334 18.10 3.85 13.93
C LEU A 334 19.47 4.53 13.76
N PRO A 335 20.18 4.32 12.65
CA PRO A 335 21.47 4.96 12.38
C PRO A 335 21.32 6.44 11.95
N ILE A 336 20.25 7.11 12.38
CA ILE A 336 19.94 8.51 12.05
C ILE A 336 20.54 9.37 13.16
N MET A 337 21.57 10.15 12.81
CA MET A 337 22.26 11.06 13.72
C MET A 337 22.10 12.50 13.20
N ARG A 338 21.34 13.35 13.88
CA ARG A 338 21.31 14.79 13.59
C ARG A 338 22.54 15.47 14.19
N ARG A 339 23.71 15.26 13.59
CA ARG A 339 24.91 16.01 14.00
C ARG A 339 24.78 17.47 13.58
N TYR A 340 24.40 18.34 14.51
CA TYR A 340 24.51 19.80 14.38
C TYR A 340 25.98 20.25 14.49
N LEU A 341 26.80 19.82 13.53
CA LEU A 341 28.09 20.40 13.22
C LEU A 341 28.08 20.78 11.74
N MET A 342 28.72 21.91 11.42
CA MET A 342 28.62 22.55 10.11
C MET A 342 29.18 21.64 8.99
N GLU A 343 28.62 21.81 7.78
CA GLU A 343 29.15 21.37 6.48
C GLU A 343 28.90 19.93 5.96
N GLU A 344 28.17 19.05 6.66
CA GLU A 344 27.77 17.73 6.09
C GLU A 344 26.26 17.55 5.86
N GLN A 345 25.90 16.78 4.82
CA GLN A 345 24.52 16.65 4.34
C GLN A 345 23.65 15.74 5.22
N LEU A 346 22.39 16.13 5.42
CA LEU A 346 21.38 15.32 6.09
C LEU A 346 21.12 14.01 5.32
N ASN A 347 21.53 12.88 5.90
CA ASN A 347 21.22 11.53 5.39
C ASN A 347 19.73 11.17 5.61
N ILE A 348 18.85 11.84 4.88
CA ILE A 348 17.43 11.47 4.75
C ILE A 348 17.34 10.22 3.86
N GLY A 349 16.51 9.26 4.23
CA GLY A 349 16.34 8.04 3.45
C GLY A 349 15.20 7.15 3.92
N TYR A 350 14.85 6.18 3.08
CA TYR A 350 14.07 5.04 3.50
C TYR A 350 15.00 4.01 4.15
N PHE A 351 14.54 3.42 5.25
CA PHE A 351 15.16 2.25 5.87
C PHE A 351 14.23 1.06 5.69
N SER A 352 14.78 -0.14 5.46
CA SER A 352 14.03 -1.39 5.51
C SER A 352 14.43 -2.20 6.74
N VAL A 353 13.43 -2.75 7.43
CA VAL A 353 13.63 -3.64 8.59
C VAL A 353 13.34 -5.07 8.17
N ASP A 354 14.30 -5.95 8.43
CA ASP A 354 14.14 -7.40 8.29
C ASP A 354 13.50 -7.96 9.56
N ILE A 355 12.22 -8.37 9.50
CA ILE A 355 11.44 -8.67 10.71
C ILE A 355 11.96 -9.91 11.47
N LYS A 356 12.67 -10.82 10.80
CA LYS A 356 13.21 -12.06 11.41
C LYS A 356 14.48 -11.81 12.21
N THR A 357 15.34 -10.92 11.72
CA THR A 357 16.63 -10.59 12.37
C THR A 357 16.57 -9.30 13.19
N LEU A 358 15.53 -8.48 12.95
CA LEU A 358 15.38 -7.11 13.45
C LEU A 358 16.63 -6.25 13.15
N LEU A 359 17.19 -6.48 11.96
CA LEU A 359 18.24 -5.66 11.35
C LEU A 359 17.62 -4.55 10.50
N VAL A 360 18.22 -3.38 10.56
CA VAL A 360 17.83 -2.19 9.79
C VAL A 360 18.89 -1.94 8.73
N GLU A 361 18.46 -1.82 7.48
CA GLU A 361 19.32 -1.49 6.35
C GLU A 361 18.82 -0.21 5.67
N LEU A 362 19.74 0.65 5.22
CA LEU A 362 19.39 1.77 4.34
C LEU A 362 18.84 1.19 3.03
N PHE A 363 17.62 1.57 2.67
CA PHE A 363 16.94 1.10 1.47
C PHE A 363 17.21 2.02 0.27
N ALA A 364 17.10 3.33 0.48
CA ALA A 364 17.47 4.37 -0.48
C ALA A 364 17.77 5.69 0.26
N GLY A 365 18.89 6.34 -0.08
CA GLY A 365 19.18 7.72 0.30
C GLY A 365 18.41 8.71 -0.59
N LEU A 366 18.04 9.86 -0.01
CA LEU A 366 17.17 10.85 -0.64
C LEU A 366 17.72 12.27 -0.44
N SER A 367 17.81 13.02 -1.54
CA SER A 367 18.23 14.43 -1.55
C SER A 367 17.09 15.43 -1.33
N GLU A 368 15.85 14.96 -1.24
CA GLU A 368 14.65 15.78 -0.99
C GLU A 368 13.71 15.10 0.02
N ALA A 369 12.69 15.86 0.45
CA ALA A 369 11.73 15.45 1.47
C ALA A 369 11.00 14.13 1.16
N ILE A 370 10.77 13.31 2.19
CA ILE A 370 10.09 12.03 2.02
C ILE A 370 8.59 12.20 1.77
N PHE A 371 8.17 11.95 0.54
CA PHE A 371 6.77 11.79 0.17
C PHE A 371 6.26 10.40 0.62
N PRO A 372 5.05 10.29 1.20
CA PRO A 372 4.45 8.98 1.46
C PRO A 372 4.24 8.23 0.14
N GLY A 373 4.60 6.94 0.11
CA GLY A 373 4.53 6.09 -1.07
C GLY A 373 4.12 4.67 -0.73
N ARG A 374 3.70 3.92 -1.75
CA ARG A 374 3.36 2.49 -1.60
C ARG A 374 4.58 1.63 -1.90
N LEU A 375 4.81 0.58 -1.11
CA LEU A 375 5.87 -0.39 -1.35
C LEU A 375 5.62 -1.18 -2.64
N TYR A 376 6.67 -1.40 -3.43
CA TYR A 376 6.63 -2.22 -4.65
C TYR A 376 7.58 -3.41 -4.51
N ALA A 377 7.03 -4.62 -4.59
CA ALA A 377 7.78 -5.87 -4.44
C ALA A 377 7.65 -6.75 -5.69
N GLY A 378 8.80 -7.13 -6.24
CA GLY A 378 9.00 -8.11 -7.30
C GLY A 378 8.52 -7.73 -8.70
N PHE A 379 8.30 -8.79 -9.48
CA PHE A 379 7.63 -8.78 -10.77
C PHE A 379 6.27 -9.47 -10.54
N PRO A 380 5.15 -8.71 -10.48
CA PRO A 380 3.83 -9.33 -10.34
C PRO A 380 3.56 -10.25 -11.54
N PRO A 381 2.79 -11.33 -11.38
CA PRO A 381 2.29 -12.02 -12.55
C PRO A 381 1.42 -11.07 -13.39
N SER A 382 1.59 -11.15 -14.71
CA SER A 382 0.86 -10.33 -15.68
C SER A 382 -0.66 -10.42 -15.49
N LEU A 383 -1.38 -9.34 -15.81
CA LEU A 383 -2.85 -9.36 -15.98
C LEU A 383 -3.34 -10.21 -17.19
N CYS A 384 -2.51 -11.09 -17.73
CA CYS A 384 -2.88 -12.15 -18.67
C CYS A 384 -2.14 -13.44 -18.30
N ALA A 385 -2.75 -14.60 -18.56
CA ALA A 385 -2.00 -15.84 -18.72
C ALA A 385 -0.89 -15.63 -19.78
N PRO A 386 0.27 -16.31 -19.66
CA PRO A 386 1.35 -16.15 -20.64
C PRO A 386 0.86 -16.52 -22.04
N THR A 387 1.05 -15.61 -23.00
CA THR A 387 0.93 -15.95 -24.42
C THR A 387 2.02 -16.97 -24.75
N LEU A 388 1.60 -18.15 -25.22
CA LEU A 388 2.44 -19.31 -25.55
C LEU A 388 2.66 -19.45 -27.05
#